data_AF-A0A2G6NIE6-F1
#
_entry.id   AF-A0A2G6NIE6-F1
#
_cell.length_a   1.000
_cell.length_b   1.000
_cell.length_c   1.000
_cell.angle_alpha   90.00
_cell.angle_beta   90.00
_cell.angle_gamma   90.00
#
_symmetry.space_group_name_H-M   'P 1'
#
loop_
_entity.id
_entity.type
_entity.pdbx_description
1 polymer ?
#
loop_
_entity_poly.entity_id
_entity_poly.type
_entity_poly.pdbx_seq_one_letter_code
_entity_poly.pdbx_strand_id
1 'polypeptide(L)'
;TPSQTKRDSATAVLYDNKIYTFGGYAGGNNALRSWEVYSLETDTWEYPYGKWMLNNRAHMASAVLNDKIYLIGGYTTRNDGANLDMVTAFDPATRAFTAAQALPYALCFPGAAAVSGRIYVVGGLNADDTPSSAILSFDPAREAGSRWQTETATLSLARFAHGTIAVAGKVYIFGGLESWIDEKVYTATGEIFDPATGSVTPMAPMPITLARFGTATDGRYIYITGGTNNDFWRTPKDTVLRYDTVENTWASLPDRQLAQAKVAAATVFVPGVGLFSPNGGFINLDEPGGMFGPPFEAMDENSFLSIDDLMDSDGDNIPDSEDNCRLTINPRQLDADQDGYGNACDCDLNNDNAVNTADFIQFRGFWGQSETIADFNEDGVVDQSDFMILRSRWGSSAPFE
;
A
#
# COMPACT_ATOMS: atom_id res chain seq x y z
N THR A 1 9.57 -15.09 10.18
CA THR A 1 10.29 -14.65 11.42
C THR A 1 10.54 -13.14 11.41
N PRO A 2 10.37 -12.40 12.53
CA PRO A 2 10.70 -10.97 12.63
C PRO A 2 12.18 -10.66 12.33
N SER A 3 12.49 -9.49 11.79
CA SER A 3 13.89 -9.06 11.67
C SER A 3 14.46 -8.63 13.03
N GLN A 4 15.76 -8.82 13.23
CA GLN A 4 16.48 -8.45 14.44
C GLN A 4 16.80 -6.95 14.52
N THR A 5 16.78 -6.23 13.39
CA THR A 5 17.09 -4.79 13.38
C THR A 5 15.82 -3.95 13.43
N LYS A 6 15.51 -3.45 14.62
CA LYS A 6 14.41 -2.49 14.84
C LYS A 6 14.73 -1.16 14.15
N ARG A 7 13.86 -0.74 13.22
CA ARG A 7 14.03 0.50 12.45
C ARG A 7 12.69 1.10 12.04
N ASP A 8 12.61 2.43 11.96
CA ASP A 8 11.55 3.12 11.22
C ASP A 8 12.13 3.82 9.99
N SER A 9 11.27 4.36 9.12
CA SER A 9 11.69 5.29 8.06
C SER A 9 12.76 4.72 7.12
N ALA A 10 12.84 3.40 7.07
CA ALA A 10 13.64 2.65 6.12
C ALA A 10 12.91 2.56 4.79
N THR A 11 13.61 2.13 3.76
CA THR A 11 13.00 1.74 2.49
C THR A 11 13.19 0.24 2.27
N ALA A 12 12.23 -0.41 1.61
CA ALA A 12 12.32 -1.81 1.26
C ALA A 12 11.82 -2.09 -0.15
N VAL A 13 12.42 -3.08 -0.81
CA VAL A 13 12.04 -3.51 -2.17
C VAL A 13 12.05 -5.03 -2.27
N LEU A 14 11.09 -5.60 -2.99
CA LEU A 14 11.17 -6.97 -3.50
C LEU A 14 11.99 -6.97 -4.78
N TYR A 15 13.03 -7.81 -4.82
CA TYR A 15 13.80 -8.06 -6.01
C TYR A 15 14.36 -9.48 -5.97
N ASP A 16 14.20 -10.24 -7.05
CA ASP A 16 14.74 -11.60 -7.18
C ASP A 16 14.41 -12.52 -5.98
N ASN A 17 13.12 -12.61 -5.65
CA ASN A 17 12.57 -13.40 -4.53
C ASN A 17 13.17 -13.06 -3.15
N LYS A 18 13.69 -11.84 -3.00
CA LYS A 18 14.30 -11.33 -1.78
C LYS A 18 13.79 -9.95 -1.45
N ILE A 19 13.60 -9.71 -0.16
CA ILE A 19 13.19 -8.41 0.37
C ILE A 19 14.42 -7.75 0.94
N TYR A 20 14.83 -6.64 0.31
CA TYR A 20 15.96 -5.84 0.77
C TYR A 20 15.46 -4.65 1.56
N THR A 21 15.97 -4.44 2.77
CA THR A 21 15.62 -3.29 3.62
C THR A 21 16.86 -2.47 3.92
N PHE A 22 16.79 -1.15 3.70
CA PHE A 22 17.93 -0.24 3.76
C PHE A 22 17.68 0.93 4.72
N GLY A 23 18.68 1.21 5.58
CA GLY A 23 18.72 2.40 6.41
C GLY A 23 17.59 2.49 7.42
N GLY A 24 17.04 3.70 7.59
CA GLY A 24 16.06 4.02 8.63
C GLY A 24 16.70 4.57 9.90
N TYR A 25 15.92 4.82 10.94
CA TYR A 25 16.43 5.16 12.26
C TYR A 25 16.42 3.95 13.19
N ALA A 26 17.48 3.78 13.97
CA ALA A 26 17.36 3.11 15.27
C ALA A 26 17.15 4.19 16.34
N GLY A 27 16.47 3.84 17.44
CA GLY A 27 16.02 4.78 18.48
C GLY A 27 17.02 5.90 18.85
N GLY A 28 16.47 7.07 19.18
CA GLY A 28 17.26 8.27 19.50
C GLY A 28 17.87 8.98 18.29
N ASN A 29 17.16 9.07 17.16
CA ASN A 29 17.59 9.75 15.92
C ASN A 29 18.91 9.23 15.32
N ASN A 30 19.21 7.94 15.47
CA ASN A 30 20.44 7.35 14.93
C ASN A 30 20.19 6.78 13.54
N ALA A 31 20.45 7.58 12.49
CA ALA A 31 20.30 7.11 11.12
C ALA A 31 21.21 5.89 10.89
N LEU A 32 20.65 4.86 10.27
CA LEU A 32 21.31 3.59 10.02
C LEU A 32 22.00 3.60 8.66
N ARG A 33 23.14 2.91 8.60
CA ARG A 33 23.81 2.49 7.35
C ARG A 33 23.72 0.98 7.13
N SER A 34 23.03 0.27 8.02
CA SER A 34 22.79 -1.15 7.91
C SER A 34 21.71 -1.41 6.87
N TRP A 35 21.82 -2.57 6.25
CA TRP A 35 20.80 -3.16 5.41
C TRP A 35 20.68 -4.64 5.78
N GLU A 36 19.58 -5.24 5.39
CA GLU A 36 19.27 -6.63 5.65
C GLU A 36 18.50 -7.18 4.46
N VAL A 37 18.58 -8.49 4.28
CA VAL A 37 17.87 -9.17 3.19
C VAL A 37 17.15 -10.39 3.75
N TYR A 38 15.88 -10.50 3.42
CA TYR A 38 15.07 -11.67 3.72
C TYR A 38 14.88 -12.49 2.44
N SER A 39 15.20 -13.78 2.51
CA SER A 39 15.02 -14.72 1.42
C SER A 39 13.68 -15.42 1.56
N LEU A 40 12.81 -15.26 0.57
CA LEU A 40 11.51 -15.94 0.53
C LEU A 40 11.66 -17.44 0.25
N GLU A 41 12.74 -17.84 -0.44
CA GLU A 41 13.02 -19.25 -0.74
C GLU A 41 13.41 -20.05 0.52
N THR A 42 14.16 -19.42 1.42
CA THR A 42 14.72 -20.10 2.59
C THR A 42 14.06 -19.71 3.91
N ASP A 43 13.13 -18.74 3.89
CA ASP A 43 12.51 -18.14 5.09
C ASP A 43 13.56 -17.70 6.13
N THR A 44 14.59 -16.99 5.68
CA THR A 44 15.69 -16.56 6.55
C THR A 44 16.13 -15.14 6.27
N TRP A 45 16.48 -14.44 7.35
CA TRP A 45 17.19 -13.17 7.31
C TRP A 45 18.70 -13.35 7.18
N GLU A 46 19.31 -12.49 6.39
CA GLU A 46 20.75 -12.25 6.39
C GLU A 46 21.04 -10.82 6.86
N TYR A 47 22.03 -10.69 7.75
CA TYR A 47 22.54 -9.43 8.28
C TYR A 47 23.99 -9.22 7.83
N PRO A 48 24.25 -8.41 6.78
CA PRO A 48 25.59 -8.21 6.20
C PRO A 48 26.48 -7.30 7.06
N TYR A 49 26.79 -7.72 8.29
CA TYR A 49 27.58 -6.95 9.23
C TYR A 49 28.95 -6.56 8.64
N GLY A 50 29.29 -5.27 8.73
CA GLY A 50 30.53 -4.73 8.17
C GLY A 50 30.47 -4.36 6.69
N LYS A 51 29.38 -4.70 5.98
CA LYS A 51 29.12 -4.31 4.59
C LYS A 51 28.07 -3.21 4.56
N TRP A 52 28.50 -1.97 4.80
CA TRP A 52 27.57 -0.86 5.00
C TRP A 52 27.20 -0.14 3.72
N MET A 53 26.03 0.50 3.73
CA MET A 53 25.76 1.59 2.80
C MET A 53 26.85 2.67 2.94
N LEU A 54 27.05 3.45 1.87
CA LEU A 54 28.06 4.51 1.84
C LEU A 54 27.85 5.56 2.95
N ASN A 55 26.59 5.86 3.27
CA ASN A 55 26.21 6.81 4.31
C ASN A 55 25.05 6.27 5.16
N ASN A 56 24.96 6.74 6.40
CA ASN A 56 23.79 6.59 7.24
C ASN A 56 22.67 7.52 6.76
N ARG A 57 21.47 6.97 6.58
CA ARG A 57 20.31 7.74 6.12
C ARG A 57 18.98 7.06 6.46
N ALA A 58 17.97 7.90 6.68
CA ALA A 58 16.55 7.55 6.81
C ALA A 58 15.72 8.39 5.81
N HIS A 59 14.41 8.15 5.71
CA HIS A 59 13.47 8.92 4.87
C HIS A 59 13.87 8.98 3.39
N MET A 60 14.58 7.96 2.91
CA MET A 60 15.02 7.87 1.52
C MET A 60 13.96 7.15 0.69
N ALA A 61 13.92 7.44 -0.60
CA ALA A 61 13.19 6.60 -1.55
C ALA A 61 14.08 5.48 -2.08
N SER A 62 13.47 4.45 -2.64
CA SER A 62 14.16 3.48 -3.46
C SER A 62 13.38 3.09 -4.70
N ALA A 63 14.10 2.66 -5.73
CA ALA A 63 13.51 2.14 -6.97
C ALA A 63 14.45 1.10 -7.60
N VAL A 64 13.88 0.06 -8.21
CA VAL A 64 14.63 -0.95 -8.95
C VAL A 64 14.70 -0.54 -10.42
N LEU A 65 15.90 -0.45 -10.98
CA LEU A 65 16.11 -0.17 -12.40
C LEU A 65 17.36 -0.89 -12.90
N ASN A 66 17.26 -1.60 -14.04
CA ASN A 66 18.37 -2.32 -14.69
C ASN A 66 19.14 -3.21 -13.71
N ASP A 67 18.42 -4.06 -12.97
CA ASP A 67 18.95 -5.02 -12.00
C ASP A 67 19.70 -4.39 -10.80
N LYS A 68 19.48 -3.10 -10.56
CA LYS A 68 20.05 -2.35 -9.44
C LYS A 68 18.98 -1.71 -8.61
N ILE A 69 19.24 -1.63 -7.30
CA ILE A 69 18.40 -0.91 -6.35
C ILE A 69 19.00 0.47 -6.14
N TYR A 70 18.31 1.51 -6.58
CA TYR A 70 18.72 2.89 -6.35
C TYR A 70 18.14 3.39 -5.04
N LEU A 71 18.97 4.05 -4.25
CA LEU A 71 18.62 4.63 -2.96
C LEU A 71 18.84 6.14 -3.04
N ILE A 72 17.77 6.92 -2.88
CA ILE A 72 17.67 8.30 -3.36
C ILE A 72 17.31 9.24 -2.20
N GLY A 73 18.15 10.26 -2.02
CA GLY A 73 17.97 11.31 -1.03
C GLY A 73 17.97 10.80 0.41
N GLY A 74 17.11 11.40 1.22
CA GLY A 74 16.91 11.08 2.62
C GLY A 74 17.49 12.12 3.57
N TYR A 75 17.62 11.75 4.83
CA TYR A 75 18.09 12.61 5.91
C TYR A 75 19.16 11.91 6.75
N THR A 76 20.14 12.67 7.24
CA THR A 76 21.16 12.17 8.18
C THR A 76 21.33 13.11 9.37
N THR A 77 21.52 12.53 10.55
CA THR A 77 21.59 13.25 11.84
C THR A 77 23.03 13.48 12.32
N ARG A 78 24.04 12.93 11.64
CA ARG A 78 25.43 13.07 12.05
C ARG A 78 26.04 14.28 11.34
N ASN A 79 26.11 15.42 12.04
CA ASN A 79 26.59 16.76 11.62
C ASN A 79 25.46 17.71 11.15
N ASP A 80 24.60 18.12 12.09
CA ASP A 80 23.58 19.18 11.98
C ASP A 80 22.21 18.81 11.39
N GLY A 81 22.00 17.55 10.97
CA GLY A 81 20.67 17.14 10.52
C GLY A 81 20.33 17.73 9.14
N ALA A 82 20.75 17.07 8.06
CA ALA A 82 20.60 17.62 6.72
C ALA A 82 19.88 16.65 5.78
N ASN A 83 19.03 17.22 4.92
CA ASN A 83 18.53 16.55 3.73
C ASN A 83 19.71 16.22 2.81
N LEU A 84 19.61 15.11 2.09
CA LEU A 84 20.67 14.62 1.22
C LEU A 84 20.25 14.71 -0.25
N ASP A 85 21.18 15.09 -1.11
CA ASP A 85 21.09 14.93 -2.57
C ASP A 85 21.64 13.57 -3.03
N MET A 86 22.09 12.74 -2.09
CA MET A 86 22.85 11.53 -2.36
C MET A 86 22.05 10.46 -3.08
N VAL A 87 22.65 9.87 -4.12
CA VAL A 87 22.10 8.72 -4.84
C VAL A 87 23.12 7.59 -4.85
N THR A 88 22.69 6.38 -4.46
CA THR A 88 23.53 5.18 -4.45
C THR A 88 22.86 4.07 -5.24
N ALA A 89 23.60 3.41 -6.12
CA ALA A 89 23.16 2.17 -6.74
C ALA A 89 23.74 0.98 -5.96
N PHE A 90 22.86 0.12 -5.46
CA PHE A 90 23.19 -1.18 -4.90
C PHE A 90 23.01 -2.24 -5.97
N ASP A 91 24.03 -3.06 -6.16
CA ASP A 91 24.04 -4.19 -7.07
C ASP A 91 23.83 -5.48 -6.26
N PRO A 92 22.66 -6.14 -6.36
CA PRO A 92 22.35 -7.32 -5.56
C PRO A 92 23.25 -8.53 -5.84
N ALA A 93 23.79 -8.63 -7.07
CA ALA A 93 24.64 -9.75 -7.48
C ALA A 93 26.04 -9.66 -6.83
N THR A 94 26.61 -8.46 -6.79
CA THR A 94 27.93 -8.22 -6.19
C THR A 94 27.86 -7.75 -4.73
N ARG A 95 26.67 -7.38 -4.26
CA ARG A 95 26.40 -6.78 -2.95
C ARG A 95 27.21 -5.51 -2.70
N ALA A 96 27.48 -4.77 -3.78
CA ALA A 96 28.29 -3.56 -3.75
C ALA A 96 27.43 -2.31 -3.83
N PHE A 97 27.80 -1.30 -3.06
CA PHE A 97 27.23 0.05 -3.16
C PHE A 97 28.16 0.93 -4.00
N THR A 98 27.59 1.62 -4.98
CA THR A 98 28.32 2.55 -5.85
C THR A 98 27.62 3.90 -5.88
N ALA A 99 28.39 4.99 -5.83
CA ALA A 99 27.82 6.32 -5.96
C ALA A 99 27.25 6.50 -7.38
N ALA A 100 26.03 7.01 -7.47
CA ALA A 100 25.43 7.46 -8.73
C ALA A 100 25.47 9.00 -8.80
N GLN A 101 24.99 9.57 -9.90
CA GLN A 101 24.89 11.03 -10.00
C GLN A 101 23.90 11.54 -8.94
N ALA A 102 24.35 12.48 -8.09
CA ALA A 102 23.52 13.12 -7.07
C ALA A 102 22.31 13.84 -7.67
N LEU A 103 21.26 13.99 -6.88
CA LEU A 103 20.10 14.83 -7.19
C LEU A 103 20.56 16.28 -7.47
N PRO A 104 19.81 17.05 -8.26
CA PRO A 104 20.11 18.48 -8.47
C PRO A 104 20.04 19.32 -7.19
N TYR A 105 19.31 18.85 -6.18
CA TYR A 105 19.16 19.46 -4.85
C TYR A 105 18.79 18.39 -3.82
N ALA A 106 19.00 18.69 -2.54
CA ALA A 106 18.76 17.76 -1.44
C ALA A 106 17.26 17.59 -1.14
N LEU A 107 16.83 16.34 -0.94
CA LEU A 107 15.43 15.98 -0.67
C LEU A 107 15.36 14.93 0.44
N CYS A 108 14.49 15.15 1.44
CA CYS A 108 14.05 14.09 2.35
C CYS A 108 12.57 13.75 2.12
N PHE A 109 12.16 12.53 2.47
CA PHE A 109 10.84 11.98 2.15
C PHE A 109 10.39 12.10 0.67
N PRO A 110 11.28 11.97 -0.34
CA PRO A 110 10.80 11.89 -1.72
C PRO A 110 10.04 10.58 -1.95
N GLY A 111 9.18 10.56 -2.95
CA GLY A 111 8.70 9.32 -3.56
C GLY A 111 9.56 8.96 -4.77
N ALA A 112 9.74 7.67 -5.06
CA ALA A 112 10.40 7.24 -6.30
C ALA A 112 9.74 6.01 -6.92
N ALA A 113 9.69 5.98 -8.25
CA ALA A 113 9.18 4.84 -9.01
C ALA A 113 9.93 4.68 -10.33
N ALA A 114 10.19 3.43 -10.74
CA ALA A 114 10.83 3.14 -12.02
C ALA A 114 9.79 2.85 -13.10
N VAL A 115 9.88 3.56 -14.23
CA VAL A 115 8.99 3.41 -15.39
C VAL A 115 9.80 3.56 -16.67
N SER A 116 9.62 2.63 -17.62
CA SER A 116 10.17 2.73 -18.99
C SER A 116 11.67 3.05 -19.05
N GLY A 117 12.47 2.40 -18.20
CA GLY A 117 13.93 2.57 -18.18
C GLY A 117 14.44 3.79 -17.41
N ARG A 118 13.56 4.53 -16.72
CA ARG A 118 13.90 5.72 -15.93
C ARG A 118 13.37 5.60 -14.51
N ILE A 119 13.97 6.33 -13.59
CA ILE A 119 13.42 6.54 -12.24
C ILE A 119 12.82 7.94 -12.18
N TYR A 120 11.59 8.05 -11.71
CA TYR A 120 10.93 9.31 -11.41
C TYR A 120 10.96 9.54 -9.91
N VAL A 121 11.48 10.70 -9.50
CA VAL A 121 11.52 11.16 -8.10
C VAL A 121 10.53 12.31 -7.97
N VAL A 122 9.59 12.18 -7.06
CA VAL A 122 8.44 13.08 -6.96
C VAL A 122 8.33 13.67 -5.56
N GLY A 123 8.07 14.97 -5.50
CA GLY A 123 7.86 15.71 -4.26
C GLY A 123 9.02 15.58 -3.28
N GLY A 124 8.68 15.47 -1.99
CA GLY A 124 9.64 15.48 -0.90
C GLY A 124 9.79 16.86 -0.28
N LEU A 125 10.67 16.95 0.72
CA LEU A 125 10.91 18.14 1.51
C LEU A 125 12.32 18.66 1.19
N ASN A 126 12.41 19.92 0.80
CA ASN A 126 13.67 20.60 0.51
C ASN A 126 14.42 20.95 1.81
N ALA A 127 15.70 21.32 1.68
CA ALA A 127 16.54 21.66 2.83
C ALA A 127 16.08 22.90 3.62
N ASP A 128 15.16 23.69 3.08
CA ASP A 128 14.51 24.84 3.72
C ASP A 128 13.13 24.48 4.30
N ASP A 129 12.83 23.19 4.47
CA ASP A 129 11.57 22.64 4.95
C ASP A 129 10.35 22.99 4.07
N THR A 130 10.58 23.36 2.80
CA THR A 130 9.49 23.55 1.84
C THR A 130 9.14 22.25 1.14
N PRO A 131 7.86 21.82 1.12
CA PRO A 131 7.44 20.71 0.27
C PRO A 131 7.63 21.03 -1.21
N SER A 132 7.97 20.02 -1.99
CA SER A 132 8.17 20.14 -3.44
C SER A 132 6.97 19.59 -4.21
N SER A 133 6.63 20.23 -5.33
CA SER A 133 5.71 19.72 -6.35
C SER A 133 6.43 19.18 -7.59
N ALA A 134 7.77 19.21 -7.58
CA ALA A 134 8.58 18.86 -8.75
C ALA A 134 8.56 17.34 -9.01
N ILE A 135 8.69 17.01 -10.30
CA ILE A 135 8.96 15.66 -10.79
C ILE A 135 10.33 15.70 -11.46
N LEU A 136 11.26 14.89 -10.96
CA LEU A 136 12.58 14.70 -11.55
C LEU A 136 12.65 13.34 -12.22
N SER A 137 13.27 13.24 -13.38
CA SER A 137 13.58 11.95 -14.02
C SER A 137 15.08 11.69 -14.03
N PHE A 138 15.43 10.44 -13.76
CA PHE A 138 16.77 9.89 -13.83
C PHE A 138 16.86 8.82 -14.90
N ASP A 139 17.77 9.04 -15.84
CA ASP A 139 18.07 8.12 -16.93
C ASP A 139 19.56 7.74 -16.88
N PRO A 140 19.93 6.53 -16.40
CA PRO A 140 21.32 6.13 -16.29
C PRO A 140 22.00 5.93 -17.64
N ALA A 141 21.26 5.82 -18.74
CA ALA A 141 21.80 5.69 -20.09
C ALA A 141 22.30 7.02 -20.66
N ARG A 142 21.92 8.15 -20.06
CA ARG A 142 22.45 9.48 -20.43
C ARG A 142 23.88 9.67 -19.94
N GLU A 143 24.56 10.58 -20.62
CA GLU A 143 25.90 11.03 -20.26
C GLU A 143 25.95 11.54 -18.82
N ALA A 144 27.05 11.23 -18.12
CA ALA A 144 27.27 11.70 -16.76
C ALA A 144 27.17 13.24 -16.69
N GLY A 145 26.40 13.76 -15.73
CA GLY A 145 26.08 15.18 -15.62
C GLY A 145 24.70 15.53 -16.18
N SER A 146 24.17 14.74 -17.12
CA SER A 146 22.86 14.97 -17.77
C SER A 146 21.79 13.92 -17.43
N ARG A 147 22.08 13.03 -16.48
CA ARG A 147 21.18 11.92 -16.12
C ARG A 147 19.90 12.38 -15.43
N TRP A 148 19.96 13.50 -14.72
CA TRP A 148 18.80 14.12 -14.10
C TRP A 148 18.18 15.17 -15.02
N GLN A 149 16.85 15.17 -15.10
CA GLN A 149 16.06 16.22 -15.75
C GLN A 149 14.91 16.62 -14.82
N THR A 150 14.51 17.88 -14.90
CA THR A 150 13.25 18.33 -14.32
C THR A 150 12.17 18.17 -15.37
N GLU A 151 11.13 17.42 -15.06
CA GLU A 151 9.96 17.29 -15.94
C GLU A 151 9.20 18.62 -15.98
N THR A 152 8.54 18.91 -17.11
CA THR A 152 7.71 20.12 -17.23
C THR A 152 6.41 20.00 -16.46
N ALA A 153 5.96 18.76 -16.20
CA ALA A 153 4.80 18.50 -15.39
C ALA A 153 5.13 18.63 -13.90
N THR A 154 4.21 19.19 -13.14
CA THR A 154 4.33 19.36 -11.68
C THR A 154 3.04 18.89 -11.02
N LEU A 155 3.14 18.47 -9.77
CA LEU A 155 1.98 18.20 -8.94
C LEU A 155 1.17 19.49 -8.72
N SER A 156 -0.15 19.36 -8.62
CA SER A 156 -1.03 20.46 -8.22
C SER A 156 -0.81 20.89 -6.77
N LEU A 157 -0.35 19.95 -5.93
CA LEU A 157 0.00 20.19 -4.53
C LEU A 157 1.42 19.72 -4.24
N ALA A 158 2.23 20.61 -3.67
CA ALA A 158 3.54 20.25 -3.16
C ALA A 158 3.38 19.36 -1.93
N ARG A 159 4.12 18.24 -1.88
CA ARG A 159 3.91 17.22 -0.84
C ARG A 159 5.16 16.43 -0.50
N PHE A 160 5.21 15.90 0.72
CA PHE A 160 6.24 14.96 1.18
C PHE A 160 5.62 13.84 2.03
N ALA A 161 6.39 12.78 2.30
CA ALA A 161 5.95 11.60 3.07
C ALA A 161 4.67 10.94 2.51
N HIS A 162 4.52 11.02 1.19
CA HIS A 162 3.41 10.49 0.40
C HIS A 162 3.73 9.09 -0.14
N GLY A 163 2.72 8.39 -0.64
CA GLY A 163 2.88 7.14 -1.38
C GLY A 163 3.25 7.42 -2.84
N THR A 164 4.22 6.68 -3.36
CA THR A 164 4.60 6.73 -4.78
C THR A 164 4.88 5.33 -5.29
N ILE A 165 4.24 4.92 -6.39
CA ILE A 165 4.42 3.59 -6.97
C ILE A 165 4.17 3.57 -8.48
N ALA A 166 4.86 2.67 -9.18
CA ALA A 166 4.64 2.44 -10.61
C ALA A 166 3.58 1.37 -10.85
N VAL A 167 2.58 1.66 -11.67
CA VAL A 167 1.61 0.67 -12.16
C VAL A 167 1.31 0.95 -13.63
N ALA A 168 1.31 -0.10 -14.46
CA ALA A 168 0.98 -0.03 -15.89
C ALA A 168 1.67 1.10 -16.67
N GLY A 169 2.96 1.36 -16.38
CA GLY A 169 3.74 2.39 -17.07
C GLY A 169 3.46 3.83 -16.62
N LYS A 170 2.74 4.03 -15.52
CA LYS A 170 2.46 5.34 -14.91
C LYS A 170 2.99 5.40 -13.48
N VAL A 171 3.14 6.61 -12.96
CA VAL A 171 3.55 6.86 -11.57
C VAL A 171 2.34 7.41 -10.81
N TYR A 172 1.91 6.68 -9.79
CA TYR A 172 0.83 7.08 -8.88
C TYR A 172 1.42 7.77 -7.67
N ILE A 173 0.90 8.94 -7.30
CA ILE A 173 1.39 9.79 -6.21
C ILE A 173 0.20 10.21 -5.35
N PHE A 174 0.17 9.87 -4.06
CA PHE A 174 -1.02 10.11 -3.24
C PHE A 174 -0.72 10.25 -1.75
N GLY A 175 -1.59 10.97 -1.04
CA GLY A 175 -1.40 11.26 0.37
C GLY A 175 -0.23 12.20 0.65
N GLY A 176 0.27 12.14 1.89
CA GLY A 176 1.38 12.96 2.38
C GLY A 176 0.93 14.23 3.11
N LEU A 177 1.90 15.13 3.31
CA LEU A 177 1.68 16.44 3.92
C LEU A 177 2.01 17.57 2.96
N GLU A 178 1.24 18.64 3.07
CA GLU A 178 1.36 19.85 2.27
C GLU A 178 2.19 20.95 2.96
N SER A 179 2.51 20.77 4.25
CA SER A 179 3.30 21.71 5.04
C SER A 179 4.10 20.99 6.13
N TRP A 180 5.34 21.42 6.34
CA TRP A 180 6.15 20.96 7.47
C TRP A 180 5.82 21.71 8.76
N ILE A 181 5.66 23.04 8.68
CA ILE A 181 5.46 23.92 9.84
C ILE A 181 4.12 23.65 10.53
N ASP A 182 3.12 23.27 9.75
CA ASP A 182 1.82 22.82 10.24
C ASP A 182 1.71 21.32 9.98
N GLU A 183 2.36 20.51 10.82
CA GLU A 183 2.43 19.04 10.80
C GLU A 183 1.04 18.33 10.80
N LYS A 184 -0.05 19.09 10.62
CA LYS A 184 -1.45 18.69 10.57
C LYS A 184 -2.11 18.85 9.20
N VAL A 185 -1.44 19.41 8.19
CA VAL A 185 -2.00 19.54 6.84
C VAL A 185 -1.73 18.28 6.02
N TYR A 186 -2.46 17.21 6.36
CA TYR A 186 -2.47 15.95 5.61
C TYR A 186 -3.40 16.05 4.42
N THR A 187 -3.05 15.38 3.34
CA THR A 187 -3.88 15.29 2.14
C THR A 187 -4.36 13.87 1.91
N ALA A 188 -5.55 13.72 1.34
CA ALA A 188 -6.07 12.46 0.81
C ALA A 188 -5.97 12.41 -0.73
N THR A 189 -5.61 13.54 -1.35
CA THR A 189 -5.60 13.67 -2.80
C THR A 189 -4.49 12.83 -3.43
N GLY A 190 -4.70 12.42 -4.66
CA GLY A 190 -3.70 11.75 -5.47
C GLY A 190 -3.68 12.25 -6.90
N GLU A 191 -2.58 11.99 -7.57
CA GLU A 191 -2.29 12.36 -8.94
C GLU A 191 -1.55 11.22 -9.63
N ILE A 192 -1.81 11.04 -10.92
CA ILE A 192 -1.18 10.04 -11.78
C ILE A 192 -0.37 10.79 -12.82
N PHE A 193 0.95 10.63 -12.76
CA PHE A 193 1.86 11.11 -13.78
C PHE A 193 2.05 10.03 -14.84
N ASP A 194 1.78 10.38 -16.09
CA ASP A 194 2.02 9.56 -17.26
C ASP A 194 3.30 10.05 -17.97
N PRO A 195 4.42 9.31 -17.86
CA PRO A 195 5.66 9.73 -18.50
C PRO A 195 5.66 9.65 -20.02
N ALA A 196 4.74 8.91 -20.64
CA ALA A 196 4.65 8.80 -22.09
C ALA A 196 4.08 10.09 -22.71
N THR A 197 3.17 10.75 -22.00
CA THR A 197 2.53 12.01 -22.44
C THR A 197 3.07 13.24 -21.73
N GLY A 198 3.76 13.07 -20.59
CA GLY A 198 4.18 14.17 -19.73
C GLY A 198 3.00 14.85 -19.02
N SER A 199 1.88 14.17 -18.84
CA SER A 199 0.68 14.73 -18.20
C SER A 199 0.50 14.23 -16.78
N VAL A 200 -0.01 15.10 -15.91
CA VAL A 200 -0.50 14.74 -14.57
C VAL A 200 -2.02 14.82 -14.57
N THR A 201 -2.67 13.79 -14.03
CA THR A 201 -4.14 13.70 -13.94
C THR A 201 -4.58 13.37 -12.52
N PRO A 202 -5.73 13.86 -12.04
CA PRO A 202 -6.19 13.55 -10.69
C PRO A 202 -6.57 12.08 -10.53
N MET A 203 -6.27 11.52 -9.36
CA MET A 203 -6.71 10.21 -8.86
C MET A 203 -7.87 10.41 -7.88
N ALA A 204 -8.73 9.42 -7.71
CA ALA A 204 -9.72 9.45 -6.64
C ALA A 204 -9.03 9.61 -5.28
N PRO A 205 -9.54 10.49 -4.40
CA PRO A 205 -8.94 10.73 -3.10
C PRO A 205 -9.10 9.51 -2.20
N MET A 206 -8.11 9.26 -1.35
CA MET A 206 -8.19 8.26 -0.29
C MET A 206 -9.38 8.57 0.64
N PRO A 207 -10.03 7.54 1.24
CA PRO A 207 -11.12 7.73 2.20
C PRO A 207 -10.68 8.43 3.49
N ILE A 208 -9.38 8.38 3.80
CA ILE A 208 -8.77 9.09 4.93
C ILE A 208 -7.51 9.81 4.50
N THR A 209 -7.21 10.94 5.13
CA THR A 209 -5.92 11.62 4.95
C THR A 209 -4.84 10.84 5.70
N LEU A 210 -3.72 10.58 5.05
CA LEU A 210 -2.61 9.79 5.61
C LEU A 210 -1.27 10.29 5.08
N ALA A 211 -0.21 10.06 5.86
CA ALA A 211 1.18 10.13 5.42
C ALA A 211 2.00 9.03 6.08
N ARG A 212 3.27 8.86 5.68
CA ARG A 212 4.21 7.89 6.25
C ARG A 212 3.68 6.45 6.31
N PHE A 213 2.87 6.08 5.34
CA PHE A 213 2.38 4.73 5.17
C PHE A 213 3.27 3.96 4.20
N GLY A 214 3.22 2.64 4.26
CA GLY A 214 3.84 1.80 3.24
C GLY A 214 2.92 1.66 2.03
N THR A 215 3.51 1.47 0.85
CA THR A 215 2.79 1.34 -0.42
C THR A 215 3.31 0.15 -1.19
N ALA A 216 2.41 -0.66 -1.72
CA ALA A 216 2.73 -1.82 -2.55
C ALA A 216 1.69 -2.04 -3.65
N THR A 217 2.01 -2.85 -4.66
CA THR A 217 1.11 -3.18 -5.77
C THR A 217 1.31 -4.62 -6.23
N ASP A 218 0.23 -5.24 -6.67
CA ASP A 218 0.24 -6.53 -7.37
C ASP A 218 0.24 -6.37 -8.91
N GLY A 219 0.26 -5.11 -9.40
CA GLY A 219 0.18 -4.76 -10.81
C GLY A 219 -1.21 -4.31 -11.28
N ARG A 220 -2.28 -4.53 -10.49
CA ARG A 220 -3.64 -4.02 -10.74
C ARG A 220 -4.10 -3.11 -9.60
N TYR A 221 -3.94 -3.55 -8.37
CA TYR A 221 -4.33 -2.84 -7.17
C TYR A 221 -3.12 -2.16 -6.53
N ILE A 222 -3.36 -1.02 -5.89
CA ILE A 222 -2.39 -0.36 -5.02
C ILE A 222 -2.88 -0.51 -3.59
N TYR A 223 -1.98 -0.92 -2.70
CA TYR A 223 -2.27 -1.13 -1.30
C TYR A 223 -1.51 -0.14 -0.44
N ILE A 224 -2.19 0.38 0.56
CA ILE A 224 -1.63 1.18 1.65
C ILE A 224 -1.65 0.35 2.91
N THR A 225 -0.56 0.38 3.69
CA THR A 225 -0.61 -0.15 5.06
C THR A 225 -0.09 0.87 6.07
N GLY A 226 -0.82 1.01 7.16
CA GLY A 226 -0.47 1.84 8.29
C GLY A 226 -0.54 3.34 7.99
N GLY A 227 0.48 4.07 8.45
CA GLY A 227 0.58 5.53 8.32
C GLY A 227 0.13 6.29 9.57
N THR A 228 0.11 7.61 9.44
CA THR A 228 -0.29 8.55 10.50
C THR A 228 -1.26 9.58 9.94
N ASN A 229 -2.13 10.10 10.81
CA ASN A 229 -2.93 11.28 10.54
C ASN A 229 -3.15 12.10 11.82
N ASN A 230 -3.37 13.41 11.68
CA ASN A 230 -3.60 14.37 12.78
C ASN A 230 -2.49 14.48 13.86
N ASP A 231 -1.46 13.64 13.77
CA ASP A 231 -0.23 13.64 14.56
C ASP A 231 0.85 12.87 13.80
N PHE A 232 1.89 13.58 13.31
CA PHE A 232 2.92 13.00 12.45
C PHE A 232 3.80 11.97 13.14
N TRP A 233 3.91 12.01 14.47
CA TRP A 233 4.88 11.20 15.21
C TRP A 233 4.26 10.21 16.19
N ARG A 234 3.03 10.41 16.66
CA ARG A 234 2.56 9.69 17.86
C ARG A 234 1.46 8.68 17.63
N THR A 235 0.56 8.88 16.66
CA THR A 235 -0.63 8.03 16.53
C THR A 235 -0.64 7.23 15.22
N PRO A 236 -0.14 5.98 15.26
CA PRO A 236 -0.37 5.02 14.19
C PRO A 236 -1.84 4.91 13.80
N LYS A 237 -2.07 4.73 12.50
CA LYS A 237 -3.29 4.11 12.04
C LYS A 237 -3.04 2.65 11.72
N ASP A 238 -3.95 1.82 12.19
CA ASP A 238 -4.12 0.47 11.72
C ASP A 238 -5.11 0.57 10.56
N THR A 239 -4.58 0.65 9.33
CA THR A 239 -5.41 0.85 8.15
C THR A 239 -4.78 0.14 6.98
N VAL A 240 -5.61 -0.63 6.27
CA VAL A 240 -5.28 -1.16 4.95
C VAL A 240 -6.30 -0.64 3.94
N LEU A 241 -5.82 0.11 2.97
CA LEU A 241 -6.65 0.62 1.87
C LEU A 241 -6.21 -0.04 0.56
N ARG A 242 -7.18 -0.40 -0.28
CA ARG A 242 -6.98 -0.90 -1.64
C ARG A 242 -7.49 0.14 -2.63
N TYR A 243 -6.70 0.46 -3.64
CA TYR A 243 -7.11 1.26 -4.77
C TYR A 243 -7.16 0.42 -6.04
N ASP A 244 -8.27 0.44 -6.74
CA ASP A 244 -8.41 -0.17 -8.07
C ASP A 244 -7.93 0.82 -9.14
N THR A 245 -6.89 0.45 -9.88
CA THR A 245 -6.31 1.32 -10.92
C THR A 245 -7.15 1.42 -12.20
N VAL A 246 -8.11 0.52 -12.40
CA VAL A 246 -9.06 0.52 -13.52
C VAL A 246 -10.28 1.35 -13.15
N GLU A 247 -10.89 1.07 -12.00
CA GLU A 247 -12.12 1.73 -11.57
C GLU A 247 -11.88 3.13 -10.96
N ASN A 248 -10.63 3.44 -10.58
CA ASN A 248 -10.29 4.69 -9.90
C ASN A 248 -11.11 4.89 -8.62
N THR A 249 -11.13 3.85 -7.78
CA THR A 249 -11.86 3.83 -6.51
C THR A 249 -10.99 3.29 -5.40
N TRP A 250 -11.28 3.72 -4.17
CA TRP A 250 -10.69 3.18 -2.96
C TRP A 250 -11.70 2.33 -2.21
N ALA A 251 -11.25 1.21 -1.68
CA ALA A 251 -11.97 0.40 -0.71
C ALA A 251 -11.16 0.33 0.58
N SER A 252 -11.84 0.39 1.72
CA SER A 252 -11.28 -0.10 2.97
C SER A 252 -11.34 -1.61 2.93
N LEU A 253 -10.23 -2.28 3.20
CA LEU A 253 -10.28 -3.73 3.41
C LEU A 253 -10.77 -3.97 4.85
N PRO A 254 -11.57 -5.02 5.10
CA PRO A 254 -12.26 -5.18 6.37
C PRO A 254 -11.31 -5.15 7.57
N ASP A 255 -11.67 -4.28 8.50
CA ASP A 255 -11.08 -4.19 9.83
C ASP A 255 -11.47 -5.46 10.59
N ARG A 256 -10.61 -6.50 10.66
CA ARG A 256 -10.57 -7.37 11.87
C ARG A 256 -9.50 -8.45 12.07
N GLN A 257 -8.46 -8.59 11.25
CA GLN A 257 -7.34 -9.49 11.63
C GLN A 257 -6.00 -8.78 11.88
N LEU A 258 -5.95 -7.44 11.83
CA LEU A 258 -4.73 -6.75 11.39
C LEU A 258 -4.02 -5.87 12.43
N ALA A 259 -4.03 -6.25 13.71
CA ALA A 259 -3.48 -5.46 14.82
C ALA A 259 -1.97 -5.08 14.77
N GLN A 260 -1.24 -5.28 13.66
CA GLN A 260 0.23 -5.27 13.62
C GLN A 260 0.88 -4.41 12.52
N ALA A 261 0.14 -3.78 11.60
CA ALA A 261 0.73 -2.89 10.58
C ALA A 261 0.83 -1.42 11.07
N LYS A 262 1.48 -1.18 12.22
CA LYS A 262 1.60 0.17 12.78
C LYS A 262 2.85 0.91 12.23
N VAL A 263 2.59 2.00 11.50
CA VAL A 263 3.45 3.16 11.10
C VAL A 263 4.76 2.91 10.35
N ALA A 264 5.00 3.76 9.33
CA ALA A 264 6.30 4.14 8.76
C ALA A 264 7.27 3.00 8.42
N ALA A 265 6.71 1.80 8.18
CA ALA A 265 7.42 0.71 7.57
C ALA A 265 7.21 0.81 6.06
N ALA A 266 8.28 0.52 5.31
CA ALA A 266 8.09 0.20 3.90
C ALA A 266 7.12 -0.99 3.80
N THR A 267 6.32 -1.06 2.74
CA THR A 267 5.49 -2.23 2.44
C THR A 267 5.91 -2.78 1.11
N VAL A 268 5.89 -4.10 1.00
CA VAL A 268 6.29 -4.85 -0.17
C VAL A 268 5.20 -5.87 -0.46
N PHE A 269 4.76 -5.98 -1.72
CA PHE A 269 3.88 -7.06 -2.15
C PHE A 269 4.73 -8.29 -2.49
N VAL A 270 4.38 -9.43 -1.91
CA VAL A 270 4.99 -10.73 -2.16
C VAL A 270 3.98 -11.60 -2.92
N PRO A 271 4.22 -11.91 -4.20
CA PRO A 271 3.28 -12.69 -5.00
C PRO A 271 2.95 -14.05 -4.36
N GLY A 272 1.65 -14.37 -4.27
CA GLY A 272 1.16 -15.61 -3.67
C GLY A 272 1.35 -15.73 -2.16
N VAL A 273 1.74 -14.64 -1.49
CA VAL A 273 1.86 -14.57 -0.02
C VAL A 273 1.09 -13.39 0.52
N GLY A 274 1.35 -12.18 0.01
CA GLY A 274 0.58 -11.00 0.32
C GLY A 274 1.40 -9.75 0.64
N LEU A 275 0.90 -8.83 1.48
CA LEU A 275 1.65 -7.61 1.86
C LEU A 275 2.59 -7.90 3.02
N PHE A 276 3.81 -7.42 2.90
CA PHE A 276 4.85 -7.57 3.89
C PHE A 276 5.39 -6.19 4.29
N SER A 277 5.36 -5.89 5.58
CA SER A 277 5.98 -4.69 6.13
C SER A 277 7.15 -5.08 7.04
N PRO A 278 8.42 -4.93 6.58
CA PRO A 278 9.57 -5.21 7.43
C PRO A 278 9.66 -4.21 8.59
N ASN A 279 9.62 -4.75 9.81
CA ASN A 279 9.74 -4.01 11.08
C ASN A 279 8.75 -2.83 11.20
N GLY A 280 7.57 -3.10 11.75
CA GLY A 280 6.63 -2.07 12.19
C GLY A 280 7.29 -1.12 13.19
N GLY A 281 6.98 0.17 13.08
CA GLY A 281 7.76 1.24 13.66
C GLY A 281 7.77 1.33 15.20
N PHE A 282 7.72 2.57 15.65
CA PHE A 282 8.19 3.02 16.95
C PHE A 282 7.04 3.83 17.59
N ILE A 283 6.57 3.47 18.79
CA ILE A 283 5.54 4.23 19.52
C ILE A 283 6.21 5.12 20.56
N ASN A 284 5.78 6.38 20.64
CA ASN A 284 6.22 7.35 21.64
C ASN A 284 5.42 7.14 22.95
N LEU A 285 6.10 6.92 24.07
CA LEU A 285 5.48 6.82 25.40
C LEU A 285 5.41 8.22 26.03
N ASP A 286 4.20 8.63 26.42
CA ASP A 286 3.72 9.89 27.02
C ASP A 286 4.68 10.75 27.89
N GLU A 287 5.80 11.26 27.34
CA GLU A 287 6.60 12.31 28.00
C GLU A 287 6.85 13.54 27.09
N PRO A 288 6.93 14.76 27.67
CA PRO A 288 7.17 15.99 26.92
C PRO A 288 8.66 16.13 26.55
N GLY A 289 9.10 15.37 25.55
CA GLY A 289 10.34 15.65 24.81
C GLY A 289 10.11 16.74 23.76
N GLY A 290 11.16 17.46 23.36
CA GLY A 290 11.12 18.49 22.29
C GLY A 290 10.64 17.94 20.93
N MET A 291 10.86 18.68 19.83
CA MET A 291 10.32 18.43 18.48
C MET A 291 10.35 16.96 17.96
N PHE A 292 11.13 16.06 18.59
CA PHE A 292 11.27 14.64 18.24
C PHE A 292 11.00 13.63 19.38
N GLY A 293 10.49 14.03 20.54
CA GLY A 293 9.99 13.13 21.60
C GLY A 293 11.04 12.23 22.32
N PRO A 294 10.64 11.51 23.40
CA PRO A 294 11.45 10.50 24.09
C PRO A 294 11.75 9.25 23.22
N PRO A 295 12.65 8.34 23.64
CA PRO A 295 13.00 7.14 22.88
C PRO A 295 11.78 6.24 22.64
N PHE A 296 11.63 5.82 21.39
CA PHE A 296 10.54 5.00 20.93
C PHE A 296 10.60 3.55 21.43
N GLU A 297 9.43 2.95 21.74
CA GLU A 297 9.29 1.52 21.96
C GLU A 297 9.04 0.82 20.61
N ALA A 298 9.89 -0.16 20.28
CA ALA A 298 9.84 -0.86 19.01
C ALA A 298 8.73 -1.91 19.00
N MET A 299 8.00 -2.02 17.90
CA MET A 299 7.07 -3.11 17.71
C MET A 299 7.80 -4.37 17.26
N ASP A 300 7.53 -5.49 17.93
CA ASP A 300 8.27 -6.75 17.80
C ASP A 300 7.76 -7.65 16.65
N GLU A 301 7.22 -7.09 15.56
CA GLU A 301 6.52 -7.92 14.56
C GLU A 301 6.79 -7.46 13.11
N ASN A 302 7.24 -8.41 12.28
CA ASN A 302 7.03 -8.33 10.84
C ASN A 302 5.57 -8.68 10.60
N SER A 303 4.80 -7.81 9.95
CA SER A 303 3.44 -8.14 9.56
C SER A 303 3.42 -8.70 8.14
N PHE A 304 2.89 -9.92 8.02
CA PHE A 304 2.44 -10.47 6.75
C PHE A 304 0.93 -10.40 6.73
N LEU A 305 0.38 -9.79 5.69
CA LEU A 305 -1.04 -9.80 5.37
C LEU A 305 -1.23 -10.76 4.21
N SER A 306 -1.94 -11.87 4.42
CA SER A 306 -2.35 -12.74 3.31
C SER A 306 -3.26 -11.95 2.36
N ILE A 307 -2.96 -11.97 1.06
CA ILE A 307 -3.82 -11.33 0.05
C ILE A 307 -4.86 -12.31 -0.48
N ASP A 308 -4.70 -13.61 -0.24
CA ASP A 308 -5.74 -14.60 -0.57
C ASP A 308 -7.01 -14.35 0.28
N ASP A 309 -6.87 -13.75 1.46
CA ASP A 309 -7.99 -13.26 2.29
C ASP A 309 -8.59 -11.93 1.78
N LEU A 310 -7.97 -11.29 0.78
CA LEU A 310 -8.37 -10.04 0.11
C LEU A 310 -8.85 -10.28 -1.34
N MET A 311 -8.90 -11.54 -1.76
CA MET A 311 -9.50 -11.92 -3.04
C MET A 311 -10.98 -11.55 -3.00
N ASP A 312 -11.49 -11.09 -4.12
CA ASP A 312 -12.85 -10.57 -4.30
C ASP A 312 -13.26 -11.07 -5.68
N SER A 313 -13.72 -12.32 -5.68
CA SER A 313 -13.82 -13.13 -6.90
C SER A 313 -14.98 -12.69 -7.79
N ASP A 314 -16.02 -12.09 -7.23
CA ASP A 314 -17.17 -11.58 -7.95
C ASP A 314 -17.13 -10.05 -8.19
N GLY A 315 -16.24 -9.32 -7.51
CA GLY A 315 -16.00 -7.90 -7.69
C GLY A 315 -17.00 -6.99 -6.97
N ASP A 316 -17.65 -7.48 -5.91
CA ASP A 316 -18.70 -6.76 -5.18
C ASP A 316 -18.17 -5.86 -4.03
N ASN A 317 -16.85 -5.91 -3.79
CA ASN A 317 -16.08 -5.27 -2.71
C ASN A 317 -16.19 -5.91 -1.32
N ILE A 318 -16.68 -7.13 -1.23
CA ILE A 318 -16.57 -8.00 -0.06
C ILE A 318 -15.47 -9.03 -0.35
N PRO A 319 -14.48 -9.22 0.54
CA PRO A 319 -13.49 -10.26 0.29
C PRO A 319 -14.09 -11.66 0.39
N ASP A 320 -13.61 -12.61 -0.41
CA ASP A 320 -13.97 -14.04 -0.43
C ASP A 320 -14.03 -14.69 0.96
N SER A 321 -13.26 -14.18 1.94
CA SER A 321 -13.21 -14.68 3.31
C SER A 321 -14.37 -14.21 4.20
N GLU A 322 -15.04 -13.12 3.81
CA GLU A 322 -16.20 -12.51 4.47
C GLU A 322 -17.46 -12.52 3.59
N ASP A 323 -17.34 -12.99 2.35
CA ASP A 323 -18.39 -13.01 1.35
C ASP A 323 -19.24 -14.29 1.43
N ASN A 324 -20.52 -14.13 1.81
CA ASN A 324 -21.48 -15.22 1.87
C ASN A 324 -22.02 -15.64 0.49
N CYS A 325 -21.61 -14.98 -0.61
CA CYS A 325 -21.83 -15.40 -1.99
C CYS A 325 -20.60 -15.17 -2.89
N ARG A 326 -19.47 -15.76 -2.51
CA ARG A 326 -18.15 -15.68 -3.17
C ARG A 326 -18.06 -15.42 -4.69
N LEU A 327 -18.88 -16.03 -5.55
CA LEU A 327 -18.86 -15.79 -7.02
C LEU A 327 -20.13 -15.08 -7.56
N THR A 328 -20.99 -14.55 -6.69
CA THR A 328 -22.25 -13.89 -7.06
C THR A 328 -22.42 -12.58 -6.30
N ILE A 329 -22.24 -11.47 -7.04
CA ILE A 329 -22.32 -10.08 -6.54
C ILE A 329 -23.49 -9.87 -5.57
N ASN A 330 -23.18 -9.62 -4.30
CA ASN A 330 -24.18 -9.32 -3.26
C ASN A 330 -23.65 -8.37 -2.16
N PRO A 331 -23.43 -7.08 -2.49
CA PRO A 331 -22.82 -6.12 -1.56
C PRO A 331 -23.56 -5.91 -0.23
N ARG A 332 -24.84 -6.32 -0.10
CA ARG A 332 -25.59 -6.20 1.15
C ARG A 332 -25.42 -7.43 2.05
N GLN A 333 -24.83 -8.50 1.55
CA GLN A 333 -24.51 -9.73 2.29
C GLN A 333 -25.73 -10.26 3.05
N LEU A 334 -26.92 -10.18 2.45
CA LEU A 334 -28.16 -10.51 3.13
C LEU A 334 -28.26 -12.03 3.28
N ASP A 335 -28.26 -12.51 4.52
CA ASP A 335 -28.44 -13.91 4.90
C ASP A 335 -29.63 -13.98 5.87
N ALA A 336 -30.81 -14.26 5.33
CA ALA A 336 -32.06 -14.16 6.07
C ALA A 336 -32.33 -15.33 7.01
N ASP A 337 -31.81 -16.52 6.72
CA ASP A 337 -31.97 -17.74 7.51
C ASP A 337 -30.73 -18.13 8.34
N GLN A 338 -29.64 -17.37 8.20
CA GLN A 338 -28.41 -17.44 8.98
C GLN A 338 -27.69 -18.79 8.82
N ASP A 339 -27.74 -19.35 7.61
CA ASP A 339 -27.08 -20.61 7.30
C ASP A 339 -25.63 -20.43 6.79
N GLY A 340 -25.23 -19.18 6.56
CA GLY A 340 -23.91 -18.79 6.10
C GLY A 340 -23.82 -18.51 4.61
N TYR A 341 -24.89 -18.69 3.84
CA TYR A 341 -24.98 -18.35 2.42
C TYR A 341 -25.90 -17.14 2.22
N GLY A 342 -25.52 -16.23 1.32
CA GLY A 342 -26.34 -15.08 1.02
C GLY A 342 -27.54 -15.45 0.15
N ASN A 343 -28.65 -14.73 0.32
CA ASN A 343 -29.86 -14.92 -0.48
C ASN A 343 -29.53 -14.90 -2.00
N ALA A 344 -28.61 -14.06 -2.43
CA ALA A 344 -28.25 -13.90 -3.85
C ALA A 344 -27.71 -15.17 -4.52
N CYS A 345 -27.05 -16.04 -3.75
CA CYS A 345 -26.48 -17.30 -4.22
C CYS A 345 -27.20 -18.52 -3.65
N ASP A 346 -28.14 -18.36 -2.72
CA ASP A 346 -28.95 -19.44 -2.18
C ASP A 346 -30.40 -19.41 -2.67
N CYS A 347 -30.62 -20.02 -3.84
CA CYS A 347 -31.96 -20.24 -4.39
C CYS A 347 -32.63 -21.55 -3.88
N ASP A 348 -31.95 -22.32 -3.02
CA ASP A 348 -32.41 -23.61 -2.49
C ASP A 348 -33.15 -23.42 -1.16
N LEU A 349 -34.33 -22.81 -1.24
CA LEU A 349 -35.14 -22.37 -0.10
C LEU A 349 -35.55 -23.50 0.87
N ASN A 350 -35.40 -24.77 0.49
CA ASN A 350 -35.66 -25.91 1.36
C ASN A 350 -34.40 -26.68 1.81
N ASN A 351 -33.23 -26.20 1.40
CA ASN A 351 -31.89 -26.71 1.70
C ASN A 351 -31.79 -28.23 1.37
N ASP A 352 -32.36 -28.65 0.24
CA ASP A 352 -32.30 -30.03 -0.27
C ASP A 352 -31.19 -30.26 -1.32
N ASN A 353 -30.33 -29.26 -1.51
CA ASN A 353 -29.26 -29.10 -2.48
C ASN A 353 -29.74 -29.06 -3.95
N ALA A 354 -31.00 -28.69 -4.22
CA ALA A 354 -31.52 -28.64 -5.58
C ALA A 354 -32.61 -27.59 -5.77
N VAL A 355 -32.32 -26.58 -6.60
CA VAL A 355 -33.31 -25.57 -6.98
C VAL A 355 -34.36 -26.18 -7.91
N ASN A 356 -35.56 -26.41 -7.37
CA ASN A 356 -36.61 -27.17 -8.02
C ASN A 356 -38.04 -26.66 -7.69
N THR A 357 -39.03 -27.53 -7.90
CA THR A 357 -40.44 -27.18 -7.67
C THR A 357 -40.76 -26.93 -6.20
N ALA A 358 -40.04 -27.56 -5.27
CA ALA A 358 -40.18 -27.32 -3.84
C ALA A 358 -39.83 -25.87 -3.48
N ASP A 359 -38.73 -25.35 -4.02
CA ASP A 359 -38.29 -23.96 -3.81
C ASP A 359 -39.26 -22.98 -4.44
N PHE A 360 -39.77 -23.28 -5.64
CA PHE A 360 -40.80 -22.44 -6.24
C PHE A 360 -42.07 -22.35 -5.39
N ILE A 361 -42.45 -23.44 -4.72
CA ILE A 361 -43.61 -23.43 -3.82
C ILE A 361 -43.34 -22.54 -2.61
N GLN A 362 -42.12 -22.60 -2.03
CA GLN A 362 -41.72 -21.72 -0.94
C GLN A 362 -41.65 -20.25 -1.36
N PHE A 363 -40.98 -19.97 -2.48
CA PHE A 363 -40.85 -18.65 -3.10
C PHE A 363 -42.20 -17.95 -3.26
N ARG A 364 -43.23 -18.68 -3.72
CA ARG A 364 -44.60 -18.15 -3.83
C ARG A 364 -45.20 -17.70 -2.50
N GLY A 365 -44.78 -18.29 -1.39
CA GLY A 365 -45.19 -17.88 -0.04
C GLY A 365 -44.60 -16.53 0.37
N PHE A 366 -43.47 -16.15 -0.22
CA PHE A 366 -42.78 -14.90 0.06
C PHE A 366 -43.14 -13.75 -0.89
N TRP A 367 -43.96 -13.99 -1.93
CA TRP A 367 -44.29 -12.98 -2.94
C TRP A 367 -44.82 -11.67 -2.34
N GLY A 368 -44.13 -10.56 -2.61
CA GLY A 368 -44.43 -9.22 -2.11
C GLY A 368 -44.04 -8.96 -0.64
N GLN A 369 -43.35 -9.90 0.01
CA GLN A 369 -42.72 -9.68 1.31
C GLN A 369 -41.38 -8.95 1.12
N SER A 370 -40.91 -8.29 2.18
CA SER A 370 -39.63 -7.56 2.17
C SER A 370 -38.57 -8.29 2.99
N GLU A 371 -37.33 -8.28 2.50
CA GLU A 371 -36.13 -8.77 3.20
C GLU A 371 -36.29 -10.21 3.73
N THR A 372 -36.84 -11.10 2.89
CA THR A 372 -36.96 -12.54 3.20
C THR A 372 -35.89 -13.34 2.47
N ILE A 373 -35.72 -14.62 2.81
CA ILE A 373 -34.79 -15.55 2.12
C ILE A 373 -34.99 -15.60 0.58
N ALA A 374 -36.17 -15.24 0.08
CA ALA A 374 -36.48 -15.24 -1.36
C ALA A 374 -36.20 -13.91 -2.09
N ASP A 375 -35.63 -12.91 -1.40
CA ASP A 375 -35.19 -11.62 -1.95
C ASP A 375 -33.75 -11.78 -2.47
N PHE A 376 -33.62 -12.32 -3.68
CA PHE A 376 -32.37 -12.78 -4.28
C PHE A 376 -31.60 -11.64 -4.96
N ASN A 377 -32.28 -10.58 -5.41
CA ASN A 377 -31.62 -9.38 -5.94
C ASN A 377 -31.32 -8.33 -4.84
N GLU A 378 -31.70 -8.64 -3.60
CA GLU A 378 -31.52 -7.82 -2.40
C GLU A 378 -32.07 -6.39 -2.56
N ASP A 379 -33.16 -6.20 -3.31
CA ASP A 379 -33.77 -4.90 -3.53
C ASP A 379 -34.82 -4.53 -2.45
N GLY A 380 -35.12 -5.48 -1.56
CA GLY A 380 -36.03 -5.30 -0.44
C GLY A 380 -37.46 -5.78 -0.72
N VAL A 381 -37.74 -6.41 -1.86
CA VAL A 381 -39.05 -6.98 -2.15
C VAL A 381 -38.97 -8.22 -3.04
N VAL A 382 -39.66 -9.29 -2.64
CA VAL A 382 -39.78 -10.49 -3.48
C VAL A 382 -40.76 -10.25 -4.63
N ASP A 383 -40.25 -10.14 -5.85
CA ASP A 383 -41.06 -9.85 -7.03
C ASP A 383 -40.68 -10.65 -8.29
N GLN A 384 -41.04 -10.12 -9.46
CA GLN A 384 -40.77 -10.75 -10.74
C GLN A 384 -39.26 -10.88 -11.02
N SER A 385 -38.44 -10.00 -10.47
CA SER A 385 -36.98 -9.97 -10.61
C SER A 385 -36.36 -11.17 -9.92
N ASP A 386 -36.75 -11.46 -8.68
CA ASP A 386 -36.30 -12.65 -7.94
C ASP A 386 -36.76 -13.94 -8.60
N PHE A 387 -37.99 -13.95 -9.14
CA PHE A 387 -38.46 -15.10 -9.89
C PHE A 387 -37.59 -15.37 -11.13
N MET A 388 -37.08 -14.33 -11.79
CA MET A 388 -36.16 -14.51 -12.92
C MET A 388 -34.82 -15.09 -12.46
N ILE A 389 -34.33 -14.73 -11.27
CA ILE A 389 -33.13 -15.31 -10.67
C ILE A 389 -33.37 -16.79 -10.34
N LEU A 390 -34.42 -17.12 -9.58
CA LEU A 390 -34.81 -18.49 -9.26
C LEU A 390 -34.92 -19.36 -10.52
N ARG A 391 -35.58 -18.83 -11.55
CA ARG A 391 -35.75 -19.51 -12.84
C ARG A 391 -34.43 -19.72 -13.57
N SER A 392 -33.50 -18.78 -13.49
CA SER A 392 -32.18 -18.91 -14.12
C SER A 392 -31.35 -20.05 -13.51
N ARG A 393 -31.63 -20.36 -12.23
CA ARG A 393 -30.95 -21.39 -11.44
C ARG A 393 -31.71 -22.74 -11.44
N TRP A 394 -32.78 -22.87 -12.20
CA TRP A 394 -33.62 -24.07 -12.16
C TRP A 394 -32.85 -25.36 -12.51
N GLY A 395 -32.91 -26.35 -11.63
CA GLY A 395 -32.23 -27.65 -11.80
C GLY A 395 -30.74 -27.64 -11.50
N SER A 396 -30.22 -26.55 -10.93
CA SER A 396 -28.86 -26.48 -10.37
C SER A 396 -28.88 -26.72 -8.86
N SER A 397 -27.71 -26.98 -8.28
CA SER A 397 -27.51 -27.06 -6.83
C SER A 397 -27.15 -25.68 -6.29
N ALA A 398 -27.86 -25.21 -5.27
CA ALA A 398 -27.45 -24.08 -4.45
C ALA A 398 -26.97 -24.59 -3.08
N PRO A 399 -26.21 -23.80 -2.33
CA PRO A 399 -25.70 -22.46 -2.68
C PRO A 399 -24.68 -22.53 -3.82
N PHE A 400 -24.61 -21.46 -4.60
CA PHE A 400 -23.64 -21.33 -5.69
C PHE A 400 -22.35 -20.75 -5.14
N GLU A 401 -21.32 -21.60 -4.99
CA GLU A 401 -19.94 -21.09 -4.91
C GLU A 401 -19.57 -20.46 -6.23
#